data_AF-A0A7W1CJ97-F1
#
_entry.id   AF-A0A7W1CJ97-F1
#
_cell.length_a   1.000
_cell.length_b   1.000
_cell.length_c   1.000
_cell.angle_alpha   90.00
_cell.angle_beta   90.00
_cell.angle_gamma   90.00
#
_symmetry.space_group_name_H-M   'P 1'
#
loop_
_entity.id
_entity.type
_entity.pdbx_description
1 polymer ?
#
loop_
_entity_poly.entity_id
_entity_poly.type
_entity_poly.pdbx_seq_one_letter_code
_entity_poly.pdbx_strand_id
1 'polypeptide(L)' 'MSITWIVVANSATARVFELEKSGNIKEIETLVHAQSRLHGRDLTTDRRKNA' A
#
# COMPACT_ATOMS: atom_id res chain seq x y z
N MET A 1 -16.89 21.77 -13.78
CA MET A 1 -15.99 21.82 -12.62
C MET A 1 -15.18 20.54 -12.62
N SER A 2 -13.85 20.61 -12.63
CA SER A 2 -12.98 19.43 -12.52
C SER A 2 -12.49 19.28 -11.09
N ILE A 3 -12.52 18.04 -10.59
CA ILE A 3 -11.96 17.65 -9.29
C ILE A 3 -10.76 16.77 -9.58
N THR A 4 -9.66 16.99 -8.88
CA THR A 4 -8.44 16.19 -9.03
C THR A 4 -8.27 15.32 -7.80
N TRP A 5 -8.21 14.01 -8.03
CA TRP A 5 -7.97 13.01 -7.00
C TRP A 5 -6.54 12.48 -7.12
N ILE A 6 -5.87 12.31 -5.98
CA ILE A 6 -4.53 11.74 -5.90
C ILE A 6 -4.64 10.41 -5.16
N VAL A 7 -4.17 9.34 -5.78
CA VAL A 7 -4.15 8.01 -5.17
C VAL A 7 -2.70 7.56 -5.04
N VAL A 8 -2.28 7.28 -3.82
CA VAL A 8 -0.95 6.72 -3.52
C VAL A 8 -1.14 5.30 -3.02
N ALA A 9 -0.70 4.31 -3.79
CA ALA A 9 -0.88 2.91 -3.47
C ALA A 9 0.44 2.13 -3.49
N ASN A 10 0.56 1.17 -2.57
CA ASN A 10 1.60 0.15 -2.56
C ASN A 10 0.95 -1.23 -2.32
N SER A 11 1.76 -2.28 -2.12
CA SER A 11 1.26 -3.66 -1.93
C SER A 11 0.42 -3.87 -0.65
N ALA A 12 0.52 -2.95 0.32
CA ALA A 12 -0.07 -3.06 1.64
C ALA A 12 -1.17 -2.02 1.92
N THR A 13 -1.10 -0.84 1.32
CA THR A 13 -2.02 0.28 1.60
C THR A 13 -2.30 1.10 0.34
N ALA A 14 -3.47 1.72 0.30
CA ALA A 14 -3.82 2.75 -0.65
C ALA A 14 -4.40 3.95 0.10
N ARG A 15 -3.87 5.16 -0.18
CA ARG A 15 -4.29 6.42 0.43
C ARG A 15 -4.89 7.30 -0.65
N VAL A 16 -6.06 7.86 -0.38
CA VAL A 16 -6.82 8.70 -1.30
C VAL A 16 -6.81 10.13 -0.78
N PHE A 17 -6.46 11.07 -1.65
CA PHE A 17 -6.44 12.49 -1.36
C PHE A 17 -7.25 13.28 -2.39
N GLU A 18 -7.81 14.39 -1.94
CA GLU A 18 -8.42 15.42 -2.79
C GLU A 18 -7.46 16.61 -2.88
N LEU A 19 -7.24 17.10 -4.10
CA LEU A 19 -6.55 18.37 -4.34
C LEU A 19 -7.58 19.49 -4.37
N GLU A 20 -7.61 20.29 -3.32
CA GLU A 20 -8.44 21.47 -3.26
C GLU A 20 -7.94 22.54 -4.24
N LYS A 21 -8.84 23.42 -4.70
CA LYS A 21 -8.49 24.55 -5.58
C LYS A 21 -7.46 25.51 -4.97
N SER A 22 -7.36 25.53 -3.64
CA SER A 22 -6.38 26.26 -2.85
C SER A 22 -4.95 25.70 -2.99
N GLY A 23 -4.80 24.50 -3.57
CA GLY A 23 -3.54 23.76 -3.62
C GLY A 23 -3.31 22.87 -2.39
N ASN A 24 -4.24 22.86 -1.42
CA ASN A 24 -4.16 21.96 -0.28
C ASN A 24 -4.46 20.52 -0.70
N ILE A 25 -3.72 19.58 -0.12
CA ILE A 25 -3.96 18.15 -0.28
C ILE A 25 -4.61 17.64 0.99
N LYS A 26 -5.84 17.16 0.88
CA LYS A 26 -6.61 16.64 2.00
C LYS A 26 -6.74 15.12 1.87
N GLU A 27 -6.31 14.37 2.88
CA GLU A 27 -6.56 12.93 2.92
C GLU A 27 -8.05 12.67 3.17
N ILE A 28 -8.64 11.83 2.33
CA ILE A 28 -10.05 11.45 2.40
C ILE A 28 -10.17 10.09 3.09
N GLU A 29 -9.36 9.11 2.66
CA GLU A 29 -9.47 7.74 3.12
C GLU A 29 -8.14 7.00 2.98
N THR A 30 -7.90 6.05 3.90
CA THR A 30 -6.82 5.08 3.81
C THR A 30 -7.38 3.66 3.85
N LEU A 31 -7.11 2.89 2.80
CA LEU A 31 -7.44 1.48 2.65
C LEU A 31 -6.21 0.65 3.00
N VAL A 32 -6.38 -0.34 3.88
CA VAL A 32 -5.30 -1.25 4.30
C VAL A 32 -5.60 -2.66 3.83
N HIS A 33 -4.67 -3.24 3.06
CA HIS A 33 -4.73 -4.63 2.66
C HIS A 33 -4.13 -5.51 3.76
N ALA A 34 -4.97 -5.94 4.69
CA ALA A 34 -4.56 -6.74 5.85
C ALA A 34 -3.78 -8.02 5.50
N GLN A 35 -4.09 -8.65 4.35
CA GLN A 35 -3.39 -9.87 3.90
C GLN A 35 -1.96 -9.62 3.39
N SER A 36 -1.54 -8.37 3.16
CA SER A 36 -0.12 -8.08 2.87
C SER A 36 0.80 -8.40 4.04
N ARG A 37 0.28 -8.50 5.28
CA ARG A 37 1.06 -8.92 6.45
C ARG A 37 1.35 -10.43 6.48
N LEU A 38 0.68 -11.22 5.63
CA LEU A 38 0.76 -12.70 5.65
C LEU A 38 1.78 -13.30 4.68
N HIS A 39 2.74 -12.51 4.18
CA HIS A 39 3.82 -13.01 3.32
C HIS A 39 5.17 -13.14 4.05
N GLY A 40 5.12 -13.43 5.35
CA GLY A 40 6.22 -14.11 6.04
C GLY A 40 6.12 -15.61 5.77
N ARG A 41 6.29 -16.05 4.52
CA ARG A 41 6.64 -17.46 4.31
C ARG A 41 8.04 -17.60 4.90
N ASP A 42 8.13 -18.28 6.03
CA ASP A 42 9.39 -18.85 6.51
C ASP A 42 10.05 -19.55 5.32
N LEU A 43 11.09 -18.92 4.77
CA LEU A 43 12.05 -19.60 3.91
C LEU A 43 12.84 -20.53 4.84
N THR A 44 12.23 -21.65 5.24
CA THR A 44 12.99 -22.80 5.70
C THR A 44 13.72 -23.35 4.48
N THR A 45 14.90 -22.79 4.22
CA THR A 45 15.82 -23.32 3.24
C THR A 45 16.15 -24.76 3.65
N ASP A 46 15.63 -25.74 2.92
CA ASP A 46 16.08 -27.12 3.06
C ASP A 46 17.51 -27.20 2.54
N ARG A 47 18.49 -27.02 3.44
CA ARG A 47 19.89 -27.25 3.16
C ARG A 47 20.20 -28.72 3.39
N ARG A 48 19.71 -29.60 2.53
CA ARG A 48 20.41 -30.88 2.30
C ARG A 48 21.63 -30.62 1.43
N LYS A 49 22.80 -30.55 2.06
CA LYS A 49 24.06 -30.84 1.37
C LYS A 49 24.63 -32.13 1.97
N ASN A 50 24.63 -33.17 1.14
CA ASN A 50 25.48 -34.34 1.28
C ASN A 50 26.89 -33.96 1.71
N ALA A 51 27.39 -34.64 2.74
CA ALA A 51 28.77 -35.07 2.87
C ALA A 51 28.77 -36.38 3.66
#